data_AF-A0A0S4TN43-F1
#
_entry.id   AF-A0A0S4TN43-F1
#
_cell.length_a   1.000
_cell.length_b   1.000
_cell.length_c   1.000
_cell.angle_alpha   90.00
_cell.angle_beta   90.00
_cell.angle_gamma   90.00
#
_symmetry.space_group_name_H-M   'P 1'
#
loop_
_entity.id
_entity.type
_entity.pdbx_description
1 polymer ?
#
loop_
_entity_poly.entity_id
_entity_poly.type
_entity_poly.pdbx_seq_one_letter_code
_entity_poly.pdbx_strand_id
1 'polypeptide(L)'
;MKRLHVLLPATAALIALACPVHAQWAWQWRDEKGQMVYSDVAPPPSIPPSRIVRNPNGQMSTAYEALPAPASGVKAADPKAPAKPGQAAPDPDAELRKRLADRAKHEQEDAQKAEQAQRRQADCERLRNETAYLQGGRRYATPQADGTLSYMDDAQRAAAIQRNQTDLSANCS
;
A
#
# COMPACT_ATOMS: atom_id res chain seq x y z
N MET A 1 44.61 -44.85 -14.38
CA MET A 1 43.72 -44.83 -13.21
C MET A 1 44.14 -43.73 -12.25
N LYS A 2 43.48 -42.57 -12.26
CA LYS A 2 43.58 -41.46 -11.25
C LYS A 2 42.65 -40.32 -11.68
N ARG A 3 41.34 -40.60 -11.77
CA ARG A 3 40.27 -39.59 -11.96
C ARG A 3 39.08 -39.88 -11.04
N LEU A 4 39.35 -40.31 -9.80
CA LEU A 4 38.28 -40.68 -8.87
C LEU A 4 38.33 -39.99 -7.50
N HIS A 5 39.31 -39.13 -7.21
CA HIS A 5 39.53 -38.65 -5.83
C HIS A 5 39.43 -37.13 -5.62
N VAL A 6 38.99 -36.35 -6.61
CA VAL A 6 38.74 -34.90 -6.41
C VAL A 6 37.31 -34.50 -6.81
N LEU A 7 36.43 -35.47 -7.01
CA LEU A 7 34.98 -35.27 -7.06
C LEU A 7 34.34 -35.37 -5.66
N LEU A 8 35.15 -35.49 -4.60
CA LEU A 8 34.69 -35.74 -3.24
C LEU A 8 34.64 -34.53 -2.27
N PRO A 9 35.24 -33.33 -2.55
CA PRO A 9 34.91 -32.15 -1.75
C PRO A 9 33.71 -31.36 -2.33
N ALA A 10 33.25 -31.69 -3.54
CA ALA A 10 32.20 -30.92 -4.22
C ALA A 10 30.76 -31.30 -3.80
N THR A 11 30.56 -32.45 -3.16
CA THR A 11 29.23 -32.91 -2.71
C THR A 11 28.93 -32.60 -1.24
N ALA A 12 29.92 -32.20 -0.44
CA ALA A 12 29.72 -31.84 0.98
C ALA A 12 29.42 -30.35 1.20
N ALA A 13 29.64 -29.48 0.20
CA ALA A 13 29.36 -28.05 0.29
C ALA A 13 27.92 -27.68 -0.11
N LEU A 14 27.09 -28.65 -0.51
CA LEU A 14 25.73 -28.43 -1.03
C LEU A 14 24.61 -28.66 0.01
N ILE A 15 24.95 -28.99 1.26
CA ILE A 15 23.97 -29.28 2.34
C ILE A 15 23.85 -28.12 3.34
N ALA A 16 24.56 -27.00 3.13
CA ALA A 16 24.43 -25.80 3.98
C ALA A 16 23.25 -24.87 3.57
N LEU A 17 22.28 -25.36 2.80
CA LEU A 17 21.12 -24.61 2.34
C LEU A 17 19.81 -25.09 2.99
N ALA A 18 19.77 -25.07 4.31
CA ALA A 18 18.52 -25.21 5.05
C ALA A 18 18.44 -24.14 6.13
N CYS A 19 18.35 -22.88 5.71
CA CYS A 19 17.80 -21.85 6.59
C CYS A 19 16.32 -22.16 6.79
N PRO A 20 15.84 -22.43 8.02
CA PRO A 20 14.41 -22.40 8.28
C PRO A 20 13.95 -20.96 8.04
N VAL A 21 13.26 -20.75 6.92
CA VAL A 21 12.50 -19.52 6.68
C VAL A 21 11.40 -19.52 7.74
N HIS A 22 11.66 -18.84 8.86
CA HIS A 22 10.68 -18.65 9.90
C HIS A 22 9.50 -17.91 9.24
N ALA A 23 8.34 -18.55 9.23
CA ALA A 23 7.08 -18.05 8.73
C ALA A 23 6.70 -16.75 9.48
N GLN A 24 7.24 -15.64 9.01
CA GLN A 24 7.05 -14.30 9.60
C GLN A 24 5.73 -13.65 9.17
N TRP A 25 4.79 -14.43 8.64
CA TRP A 25 3.57 -13.95 7.97
C TRP A 25 2.28 -14.21 8.76
N ALA A 26 2.34 -14.93 9.89
CA ALA A 26 1.18 -15.17 10.75
C ALA A 26 0.98 -14.04 11.76
N TRP A 27 -0.28 -13.67 11.98
CA TRP A 27 -0.71 -12.81 13.08
C TRP A 27 -0.65 -13.56 14.41
N GLN A 28 -0.27 -12.84 15.46
CA GLN A 28 -0.27 -13.35 16.82
C GLN A 28 -0.96 -12.35 17.75
N TRP A 29 -1.97 -12.78 18.50
CA TRP A 29 -2.66 -11.94 19.47
C TRP A 29 -3.19 -12.74 20.67
N ARG A 30 -3.61 -12.04 21.72
CA ARG A 30 -4.30 -12.62 22.88
C ARG A 30 -5.81 -12.48 22.74
N ASP A 31 -6.54 -13.58 22.94
CA ASP A 31 -8.00 -13.59 22.92
C ASP A 31 -8.61 -12.94 24.18
N GLU A 32 -9.94 -13.00 24.30
CA GLU A 32 -10.68 -12.47 25.46
C GLU A 32 -10.34 -13.18 26.77
N LYS A 33 -9.98 -14.47 26.69
CA LYS A 33 -9.62 -15.34 27.82
C LYS A 33 -8.11 -15.29 28.12
N GLY A 34 -7.34 -14.48 27.39
CA GLY A 34 -5.90 -14.33 27.56
C GLY A 34 -5.07 -15.44 26.91
N GLN A 35 -5.66 -16.31 26.10
CA GLN A 35 -4.96 -17.36 25.35
C GLN A 35 -4.30 -16.78 24.10
N MET A 36 -3.12 -17.30 23.77
CA MET A 36 -2.38 -16.92 22.58
C MET A 36 -2.98 -17.59 21.35
N VAL A 37 -3.36 -16.79 20.35
CA VAL A 37 -3.93 -17.23 19.08
C VAL A 37 -2.98 -16.88 17.93
N TYR A 38 -2.82 -17.83 17.01
CA TYR A 38 -2.01 -17.70 15.79
C TYR A 38 -2.93 -17.88 14.59
N SER A 39 -2.89 -16.95 13.65
CA SER A 39 -3.78 -16.94 12.49
C SER A 39 -3.13 -16.27 11.30
N ASP A 40 -3.38 -16.77 10.10
CA ASP A 40 -2.92 -16.13 8.86
C ASP A 40 -3.85 -14.99 8.41
N VAL A 41 -5.03 -14.89 9.03
CA VAL A 41 -6.03 -13.82 8.83
C VAL A 41 -5.92 -12.79 9.95
N ALA A 42 -6.12 -11.52 9.61
CA ALA A 42 -6.11 -10.41 10.55
C ALA A 42 -7.10 -10.62 11.72
N PRO A 43 -6.75 -10.16 12.93
CA PRO A 43 -7.62 -10.31 14.10
C PRO A 43 -8.96 -9.59 13.91
N PRO A 44 -10.06 -10.15 14.45
CA PRO A 44 -11.35 -9.47 14.47
C PRO A 44 -11.27 -8.12 15.20
N PRO A 45 -12.15 -7.15 14.87
CA PRO A 45 -12.15 -5.81 15.48
C PRO A 45 -12.48 -5.79 16.97
N SER A 46 -12.95 -6.91 17.53
CA SER A 46 -13.16 -7.07 18.97
C SER A 46 -11.85 -7.16 19.77
N ILE A 47 -10.72 -7.47 19.12
CA ILE A 47 -9.41 -7.57 19.78
C ILE A 47 -8.71 -6.20 19.75
N PRO A 48 -8.43 -5.58 20.91
CA PRO A 48 -7.73 -4.31 20.96
C PRO A 48 -6.31 -4.41 20.38
N PRO A 49 -5.78 -3.33 19.77
CA PRO A 49 -4.41 -3.29 19.23
C PRO A 49 -3.33 -3.62 20.27
N SER A 50 -3.58 -3.33 21.55
CA SER A 50 -2.68 -3.64 22.67
C SER A 50 -2.51 -5.14 22.96
N ARG A 51 -3.42 -5.98 22.46
CA ARG A 51 -3.36 -7.45 22.60
C ARG A 51 -2.77 -8.14 21.37
N ILE A 52 -2.52 -7.39 20.30
CA ILE A 52 -1.75 -7.88 19.16
C ILE A 52 -0.29 -7.93 19.59
N VAL A 53 0.38 -9.01 19.29
CA VAL A 53 1.81 -9.22 19.60
C VAL A 53 2.64 -9.17 18.32
N ARG A 54 2.07 -9.67 17.20
CA ARG A 54 2.73 -9.73 15.90
C ARG A 54 1.74 -9.44 14.78
N ASN A 55 2.13 -8.54 13.88
CA ASN A 55 1.47 -8.29 12.59
C ASN A 55 2.45 -8.63 11.45
N PRO A 56 2.03 -9.32 10.36
CA PRO A 56 2.83 -9.57 9.17
C PRO A 56 3.47 -8.32 8.53
N ASN A 57 2.92 -7.12 8.76
CA ASN A 57 3.52 -5.87 8.31
C ASN A 57 4.76 -5.41 9.14
N GLY A 58 5.31 -6.27 9.99
CA GLY A 58 6.54 -6.00 10.75
C GLY A 58 6.37 -5.04 11.93
N GLN A 59 5.15 -4.59 12.20
CA GLN A 59 4.84 -3.73 13.35
C GLN A 59 4.70 -4.63 14.59
N MET A 60 5.75 -4.71 15.40
CA MET A 60 5.63 -5.18 16.78
C MET A 60 4.85 -4.11 17.54
N SER A 61 3.63 -4.42 17.97
CA SER A 61 2.86 -3.57 18.88
C SER A 61 3.53 -3.61 20.25
N THR A 62 4.60 -2.83 20.39
CA THR A 62 5.16 -2.48 21.68
C THR A 62 4.11 -1.66 22.40
N ALA A 63 3.69 -2.15 23.56
CA ALA A 63 2.77 -1.49 24.46
C ALA A 63 3.39 -0.18 25.01
N TYR A 64 3.47 0.87 24.19
CA TYR A 64 3.58 2.26 24.63
C TYR A 64 3.42 3.20 23.43
N GLU A 65 2.18 3.54 23.09
CA GLU A 65 1.86 4.86 22.51
C GLU A 65 0.44 5.19 22.97
N ALA A 66 0.30 5.35 24.29
CA ALA A 66 -0.90 5.95 24.86
C ALA A 66 -0.80 7.45 24.59
N LEU A 67 -1.35 7.92 23.47
CA LEU A 67 -1.75 9.32 23.36
C LEU A 67 -2.79 9.61 24.48
N PRO A 68 -2.72 10.78 25.12
CA PRO A 68 -3.37 11.02 26.41
C PRO A 68 -4.89 10.98 26.26
N ALA A 69 -5.51 10.00 26.92
CA ALA A 69 -6.93 10.05 27.23
C ALA A 69 -7.15 11.16 28.29
N PRO A 70 -8.15 12.05 28.14
CA PRO A 70 -8.46 13.03 29.16
C PRO A 70 -8.93 12.30 30.42
N ALA A 71 -8.23 12.56 31.53
CA ALA A 71 -8.59 12.08 32.85
C ALA A 71 -9.96 12.64 33.27
N SER A 72 -11.01 11.83 33.10
CA SER A 72 -12.24 12.02 33.87
C SER A 72 -11.96 11.59 35.31
N GLY A 73 -11.60 12.55 36.15
CA GLY A 73 -11.55 12.38 37.59
C GLY A 73 -12.95 12.05 38.11
N VAL A 74 -13.18 10.79 38.46
CA VAL A 74 -14.29 10.40 39.32
C VAL A 74 -13.96 10.89 40.73
N LYS A 75 -14.47 12.06 41.08
CA LYS A 75 -14.54 12.52 42.47
C LYS A 75 -15.91 12.15 43.03
N ALA A 76 -15.87 11.48 44.18
CA ALA A 76 -17.02 10.99 44.93
C ALA A 76 -18.10 12.05 45.13
N ALA A 77 -19.35 11.58 45.10
CA ALA A 77 -20.56 12.35 45.26
C ALA A 77 -20.76 12.83 46.71
N ASP A 78 -21.15 14.09 46.85
CA ASP A 78 -21.98 14.60 47.96
C ASP A 78 -23.28 15.14 47.34
N PRO A 79 -24.47 14.77 47.84
CA PRO A 79 -25.74 15.21 47.26
C PRO A 79 -26.19 16.51 47.91
N LYS A 80 -26.54 17.54 47.11
CA LYS A 80 -27.66 18.49 47.31
C LYS A 80 -27.45 19.83 46.60
N ALA A 81 -28.10 20.01 45.45
CA ALA A 81 -28.79 21.24 45.02
C ALA A 81 -29.44 21.02 43.63
N PRO A 82 -30.60 21.63 43.34
CA PRO A 82 -31.43 21.26 42.19
C PRO A 82 -30.91 21.86 40.88
N ALA A 83 -30.91 21.05 39.82
CA ALA A 83 -30.57 21.46 38.47
C ALA A 83 -31.66 22.33 37.84
N LYS A 84 -31.27 23.48 37.26
CA LYS A 84 -32.09 24.22 36.29
C LYS A 84 -31.93 23.57 34.91
N PRO A 85 -33.02 23.37 34.14
CA PRO A 85 -32.95 22.78 32.82
C PRO A 85 -32.58 23.85 31.78
N GLY A 86 -31.61 23.53 30.93
CA GLY A 86 -31.39 24.30 29.70
C GLY A 86 -29.92 24.57 29.40
N GLN A 87 -29.23 23.57 28.88
CA GLN A 87 -28.31 23.71 27.74
C GLN A 87 -27.91 22.28 27.37
N ALA A 88 -28.35 21.80 26.20
CA ALA A 88 -27.84 20.57 25.63
C ALA A 88 -26.33 20.76 25.39
N ALA A 89 -25.51 20.06 26.17
CA ALA A 89 -24.08 19.97 25.87
C ALA A 89 -23.93 19.36 24.46
N PRO A 90 -23.08 19.91 23.58
CA PRO A 90 -22.84 19.34 22.27
C PRO A 90 -22.34 17.90 22.44
N ASP A 91 -22.95 16.97 21.70
CA ASP A 91 -22.63 15.54 21.75
C ASP A 91 -21.17 15.32 21.29
N PRO A 92 -20.23 14.94 22.20
CA PRO A 92 -18.82 14.76 21.87
C PRO A 92 -18.60 13.67 20.82
N ASP A 93 -19.52 12.72 20.67
CA ASP A 93 -19.43 11.67 19.65
C ASP A 93 -19.70 12.22 18.26
N ALA A 94 -20.52 13.26 18.12
CA ALA A 94 -20.79 13.91 16.83
C ALA A 94 -19.55 14.65 16.32
N GLU A 95 -18.82 15.32 17.21
CA GLU A 95 -17.57 16.01 16.85
C GLU A 95 -16.47 15.01 16.47
N LEU A 96 -16.34 13.90 17.20
CA LEU A 96 -15.40 12.83 16.86
C LEU A 96 -15.72 12.20 15.50
N ARG A 97 -16.99 11.87 15.24
CA ARG A 97 -17.44 11.33 13.94
C ARG A 97 -17.13 12.29 12.79
N LYS A 98 -17.34 13.60 12.99
CA LYS A 98 -17.00 14.62 12.00
C LYS A 98 -15.50 14.66 11.71
N ARG A 99 -14.65 14.68 12.75
CA ARG A 99 -13.18 14.67 12.58
C ARG A 99 -12.67 13.42 11.86
N LEU A 100 -13.26 12.26 12.12
CA LEU A 100 -12.92 11.01 11.43
C LEU A 100 -13.33 11.05 9.95
N ALA A 101 -14.53 11.54 9.65
CA ALA A 101 -15.01 11.69 8.28
C ALA A 101 -14.17 12.71 7.47
N ASP A 102 -13.80 13.82 8.09
CA ASP A 102 -12.96 14.85 7.45
C ASP A 102 -11.54 14.32 7.18
N ARG A 103 -10.96 13.54 8.11
CA ARG A 103 -9.68 12.85 7.88
C ARG A 103 -9.77 11.84 6.73
N ALA A 104 -10.80 11.00 6.72
CA ALA A 104 -10.98 10.01 5.66
C ALA A 104 -11.14 10.66 4.27
N LYS A 105 -11.85 11.79 4.18
CA LYS A 105 -11.95 12.56 2.93
C LYS A 105 -10.61 13.13 2.49
N HIS A 106 -9.86 13.73 3.41
CA HIS A 106 -8.53 14.28 3.10
C HIS A 106 -7.56 13.18 2.64
N GLU A 107 -7.53 12.05 3.34
CA GLU A 107 -6.72 10.88 2.95
C GLU A 107 -7.12 10.35 1.56
N GLN A 108 -8.42 10.30 1.26
CA GLN A 108 -8.91 9.88 -0.05
C GLN A 108 -8.53 10.88 -1.16
N GLU A 109 -8.66 12.18 -0.91
CA GLU A 109 -8.26 13.22 -1.86
C GLU A 109 -6.75 13.20 -2.13
N ASP A 110 -5.92 13.02 -1.09
CA ASP A 110 -4.48 12.92 -1.23
C ASP A 110 -4.07 11.66 -1.99
N ALA A 111 -4.71 10.52 -1.70
CA ALA A 111 -4.49 9.28 -2.43
C ALA A 111 -4.85 9.43 -3.91
N GLN A 112 -5.97 10.08 -4.24
CA GLN A 112 -6.37 10.34 -5.62
C GLN A 112 -5.39 11.29 -6.33
N LYS A 113 -4.93 12.36 -5.67
CA LYS A 113 -3.92 13.27 -6.23
C LYS A 113 -2.60 12.56 -6.49
N ALA A 114 -2.17 11.70 -5.56
CA ALA A 114 -0.96 10.89 -5.72
C ALA A 114 -1.09 9.91 -6.89
N GLU A 115 -2.21 9.22 -7.01
CA GLU A 115 -2.49 8.30 -8.12
C GLU A 115 -2.53 9.04 -9.47
N GLN A 116 -3.18 10.20 -9.54
CA GLN A 116 -3.22 11.03 -10.74
C GLN A 116 -1.82 11.53 -11.12
N ALA A 117 -0.99 11.91 -10.14
CA ALA A 117 0.39 12.29 -10.40
C ALA A 117 1.22 11.13 -10.97
N GLN A 118 1.09 9.93 -10.40
CA GLN A 118 1.76 8.72 -10.90
C GLN A 118 1.29 8.35 -12.32
N ARG A 119 -0.02 8.39 -12.58
CA ARG A 119 -0.59 8.13 -13.92
C ARG A 119 -0.03 9.11 -14.94
N ARG A 120 -0.01 10.42 -14.62
CA ARG A 120 0.59 11.44 -15.49
C ARG A 120 2.07 11.16 -15.78
N GLN A 121 2.85 10.81 -14.77
CA GLN A 121 4.27 10.47 -14.96
C GLN A 121 4.44 9.26 -15.87
N ALA A 122 3.68 8.18 -15.63
CA ALA A 122 3.72 6.98 -16.45
C ALA A 122 3.31 7.25 -17.92
N ASP A 123 2.30 8.08 -18.14
CA ASP A 123 1.87 8.49 -19.49
C ASP A 123 2.96 9.30 -20.20
N CYS A 124 3.63 10.21 -19.49
CA CYS A 124 4.74 10.97 -20.02
C CYS A 124 5.93 10.09 -20.41
N GLU A 125 6.29 9.12 -19.58
CA GLU A 125 7.33 8.15 -19.89
C GLU A 125 6.95 7.27 -21.08
N ARG A 126 5.70 6.79 -21.14
CA ARG A 126 5.18 6.03 -22.27
C ARG A 126 5.29 6.82 -23.58
N LEU A 127 4.85 8.07 -23.59
CA LEU A 127 4.92 8.94 -24.78
C LEU A 127 6.36 9.23 -25.21
N ARG A 128 7.29 9.45 -24.26
CA ARG A 128 8.72 9.62 -24.56
C ARG A 128 9.31 8.38 -25.21
N ASN A 129 9.04 7.20 -24.64
CA ASN A 129 9.52 5.92 -25.14
C ASN A 129 8.95 5.61 -26.54
N GLU A 130 7.66 5.85 -26.74
CA GLU A 130 7.01 5.68 -28.04
C GLU A 130 7.61 6.62 -29.10
N THR A 131 7.81 7.89 -28.74
CA THR A 131 8.44 8.87 -29.65
C THR A 131 9.85 8.44 -30.05
N ALA A 132 10.68 8.03 -29.09
CA ALA A 132 12.03 7.54 -29.37
C ALA A 132 12.02 6.29 -30.26
N TYR A 133 11.08 5.36 -30.02
CA TYR A 133 10.88 4.19 -30.85
C TYR A 133 10.56 4.56 -32.32
N LEU A 134 9.64 5.51 -32.50
CA LEU A 134 9.21 5.96 -33.83
C LEU A 134 10.34 6.67 -34.58
N GLN A 135 11.13 7.49 -33.88
CA GLN A 135 12.30 8.19 -34.42
C GLN A 135 13.45 7.25 -34.82
N GLY A 136 13.56 6.08 -34.18
CA GLY A 136 14.58 5.08 -34.48
C GLY A 136 14.45 4.39 -35.84
N GLY A 137 13.51 4.80 -36.70
CA GLY A 137 13.36 4.28 -38.07
C GLY A 137 12.91 2.82 -38.18
N ARG A 138 12.50 2.21 -37.06
CA ARG A 138 12.07 0.80 -37.03
C ARG A 138 10.71 0.66 -37.71
N ARG A 139 10.49 -0.43 -38.46
CA ARG A 139 9.17 -0.76 -39.03
C ARG A 139 8.19 -1.02 -37.88
N TYR A 140 7.02 -0.38 -37.95
CA TYR A 140 5.91 -0.63 -37.05
C TYR A 140 4.89 -1.48 -37.79
N ALA A 141 4.52 -2.62 -37.21
CA ALA A 141 3.59 -3.57 -37.80
C ALA A 141 2.44 -3.81 -36.82
N THR A 142 1.21 -3.64 -37.29
CA THR A 142 -0.01 -3.84 -36.52
C THR A 142 -0.76 -5.03 -37.10
N PRO A 143 -1.15 -6.03 -36.28
CA PRO A 143 -2.02 -7.09 -36.75
C PRO A 143 -3.41 -6.53 -37.07
N GLN A 144 -3.91 -6.87 -38.25
CA GLN A 144 -5.25 -6.53 -38.71
C GLN A 144 -6.22 -7.69 -38.41
N ALA A 145 -7.52 -7.40 -38.42
CA ALA A 145 -8.56 -8.38 -38.10
C ALA A 145 -8.57 -9.63 -39.01
N ASP A 146 -8.01 -9.54 -40.21
CA ASP A 146 -7.87 -10.65 -41.17
C ASP A 146 -6.60 -11.50 -40.94
N GLY A 147 -5.81 -11.17 -39.91
CA GLY A 147 -4.54 -11.85 -39.59
C GLY A 147 -3.32 -11.34 -40.38
N THR A 148 -3.50 -10.35 -41.25
CA THR A 148 -2.36 -9.71 -41.95
C THR A 148 -1.67 -8.65 -41.09
N LEU A 149 -0.46 -8.24 -41.47
CA LEU A 149 0.26 -7.14 -40.82
C LEU A 149 0.14 -5.88 -41.66
N SER A 150 -0.46 -4.84 -41.09
CA SER A 150 -0.41 -3.48 -41.63
C SER A 150 0.88 -2.81 -41.18
N TYR A 151 1.56 -2.12 -42.09
CA TYR A 151 2.80 -1.39 -41.78
C TYR A 151 2.56 0.10 -41.78
N MET A 152 3.12 0.78 -40.78
CA MET A 152 3.04 2.23 -40.70
C MET A 152 3.99 2.88 -41.71
N ASP A 153 3.46 3.79 -42.53
CA ASP A 153 4.24 4.55 -43.52
C ASP A 153 4.98 5.74 -42.87
N ASP A 154 5.82 6.42 -43.65
CA ASP A 154 6.64 7.53 -43.15
C ASP A 154 5.84 8.79 -42.82
N ALA A 155 4.74 9.05 -43.53
CA ALA A 155 3.87 10.19 -43.25
C ALA A 155 3.09 9.95 -41.93
N GLN A 156 2.57 8.74 -41.73
CA GLN A 156 1.92 8.29 -40.51
C GLN A 156 2.89 8.35 -39.32
N ARG A 157 4.15 7.94 -39.52
CA ARG A 157 5.21 8.04 -38.51
C ARG A 157 5.47 9.49 -38.12
N ALA A 158 5.67 10.37 -39.08
CA ALA A 158 5.90 11.79 -38.82
C ALA A 158 4.72 12.42 -38.06
N ALA A 159 3.49 12.10 -38.46
CA ALA A 159 2.30 12.57 -37.78
C ALA A 159 2.17 12.04 -36.34
N ALA A 160 2.52 10.77 -36.10
CA ALA A 160 2.52 10.19 -34.75
C ALA A 160 3.57 10.84 -33.85
N ILE A 161 4.78 11.07 -34.36
CA ILE A 161 5.83 11.79 -33.63
C ILE A 161 5.36 13.20 -33.26
N GLN A 162 4.77 13.93 -34.21
CA GLN A 162 4.29 15.29 -33.97
C GLN A 162 3.17 15.33 -32.91
N ARG A 163 2.23 14.38 -32.94
CA ARG A 163 1.19 14.26 -31.90
C ARG A 163 1.80 13.99 -30.53
N ASN A 164 2.68 13.00 -30.42
CA ASN A 164 3.32 12.66 -29.15
C ASN A 164 4.14 13.83 -28.60
N GLN A 165 4.86 14.57 -29.45
CA GLN A 165 5.58 15.78 -29.04
C GLN A 165 4.65 16.88 -28.54
N THR A 166 3.49 17.06 -29.18
CA THR A 166 2.48 18.02 -28.74
C THR A 166 1.95 17.62 -27.35
N ASP A 167 1.59 16.36 -27.16
CA ASP A 167 1.08 15.85 -25.88
C ASP A 167 2.13 15.93 -24.76
N LEU A 168 3.39 15.64 -25.07
CA LEU A 168 4.51 15.80 -24.14
C LEU A 168 4.69 17.28 -23.74
N SER A 169 4.61 18.21 -24.70
CA SER A 169 4.76 19.63 -24.41
C SER A 169 3.60 20.19 -23.58
N ALA A 170 2.39 19.66 -23.75
CA ALA A 170 1.20 20.12 -23.06
C ALA A 170 1.03 19.50 -21.66
N ASN A 171 1.41 18.23 -21.48
CA ASN A 171 1.06 17.46 -20.28
C ASN A 171 2.26 17.07 -19.41
N CYS A 172 3.50 17.18 -19.91
CA CYS A 172 4.69 16.57 -19.32
C CYS A 172 5.81 17.58 -18.96
N SER A 173 5.41 18.77 -18.53
CA SER A 173 6.30 19.81 -17.96
C SER A 173 6.81 19.46 -16.58
#